data_AF-A0A916G6S6-F1
#
_entry.id   AF-A0A916G6S6-F1
#
_cell.length_a   1.000
_cell.length_b   1.000
_cell.length_c   1.000
_cell.angle_alpha   90.00
_cell.angle_beta   90.00
_cell.angle_gamma   90.00
#
_symmetry.space_group_name_H-M   'P 1'
#
loop_
_entity.id
_entity.type
_entity.pdbx_description
1 polymer ?
#
loop_
_entity_poly.entity_id
_entity_poly.type
_entity_poly.pdbx_seq_one_letter_code
_entity_poly.pdbx_strand_id
1 'polypeptide(L)'
;MHTPPTKLTEADARRSLHDHLLEKAARARERYGPRIDADAILKILSDPDFIRYPTGIRFDSAGLEPGEFGYPMPLGDHPSRGFCLVLHPSFEHRRQLWPTLIAYHIPPINYGEIASPEDCEQFAAALLGVDIDTYYDTLCSLVDSIPGQVHASGSTS
;
A
#
# COMPACT_ATOMS: atom_id res chain seq x y z
N MET A 1 -31.55 14.13 31.32
CA MET A 1 -31.47 14.28 29.85
C MET A 1 -30.47 13.24 29.36
N HIS A 2 -30.94 12.20 28.68
CA HIS A 2 -30.09 11.13 28.16
C HIS A 2 -29.86 11.45 26.68
N THR A 3 -28.66 11.93 26.33
CA THR A 3 -28.28 12.14 24.94
C THR A 3 -28.18 10.75 24.29
N PRO A 4 -28.94 10.43 23.23
CA PRO A 4 -28.77 9.15 22.56
C PRO A 4 -27.35 9.08 21.97
N PRO A 5 -26.70 7.91 22.00
CA PRO A 5 -25.37 7.76 21.40
C PRO A 5 -25.46 8.11 19.92
N THR A 6 -24.61 9.05 19.47
CA THR A 6 -24.47 9.41 18.06
C THR A 6 -24.13 8.14 17.28
N LYS A 7 -25.06 7.69 16.41
CA LYS A 7 -24.76 6.59 15.49
C LYS A 7 -23.63 7.07 14.57
N LEU A 8 -22.45 6.45 14.70
CA LEU A 8 -21.37 6.63 13.73
C LEU A 8 -21.92 6.29 12.34
N THR A 9 -21.80 7.21 11.39
CA THR A 9 -22.16 6.92 10.01
C THR A 9 -21.00 6.22 9.29
N GLU A 10 -21.29 5.54 8.19
CA GLU A 10 -20.24 4.96 7.33
C GLU A 10 -19.26 6.01 6.81
N ALA A 11 -19.76 7.23 6.52
CA ALA A 11 -18.93 8.35 6.12
C ALA A 11 -17.97 8.80 7.24
N ASP A 12 -18.41 8.77 8.50
CA ASP A 12 -17.57 9.09 9.65
C ASP A 12 -16.50 8.01 9.87
N ALA A 13 -16.87 6.74 9.70
CA ALA A 13 -15.95 5.62 9.79
C ALA A 13 -14.86 5.69 8.72
N ARG A 14 -15.24 6.00 7.47
CA ARG A 14 -14.30 6.14 6.36
C ARG A 14 -13.35 7.32 6.54
N ARG A 15 -13.85 8.47 6.99
CA ARG A 15 -13.01 9.63 7.33
C ARG A 15 -12.02 9.30 8.46
N SER A 16 -12.50 8.60 9.49
CA SER A 16 -11.64 8.22 10.62
C SER A 16 -10.52 7.27 10.22
N LEU A 17 -10.80 6.31 9.33
CA LEU A 17 -9.77 5.43 8.77
C LEU A 17 -8.75 6.23 7.96
N HIS A 18 -9.25 7.11 7.10
CA HIS A 18 -8.45 7.96 6.25
C HIS A 18 -7.47 8.84 7.06
N ASP A 19 -7.97 9.58 8.04
CA ASP A 19 -7.15 10.43 8.92
C ASP A 19 -6.11 9.59 9.69
N HIS A 20 -6.51 8.40 10.17
CA HIS A 20 -5.62 7.48 10.86
C HIS A 20 -4.48 6.97 9.96
N LEU A 21 -4.76 6.70 8.68
CA LEU A 21 -3.75 6.29 7.71
C LEU A 21 -2.73 7.39 7.48
N LEU A 22 -3.18 8.64 7.27
CA LEU A 22 -2.29 9.78 7.08
C LEU A 22 -1.41 10.05 8.31
N GLU A 23 -2.00 9.98 9.51
CA GLU A 23 -1.24 10.11 10.76
C GLU A 23 -0.18 9.00 10.88
N LYS A 24 -0.54 7.75 10.57
CA LYS A 24 0.38 6.61 10.60
C LYS A 24 1.52 6.79 9.58
N ALA A 25 1.23 7.25 8.36
CA ALA A 25 2.23 7.53 7.34
C ALA A 25 3.21 8.65 7.79
N ALA A 26 2.69 9.73 8.36
CA ALA A 26 3.50 10.83 8.88
C ALA A 26 4.43 10.37 10.01
N ARG A 27 3.91 9.58 10.96
CA ARG A 27 4.71 8.99 12.06
C ARG A 27 5.80 8.04 11.54
N ALA A 28 5.50 7.25 10.51
CA ALA A 28 6.49 6.37 9.90
C ALA A 28 7.62 7.18 9.27
N ARG A 29 7.27 8.23 8.53
CA ARG A 29 8.25 9.14 7.91
C ARG A 29 9.09 9.90 8.94
N GLU A 30 8.50 10.32 10.05
CA GLU A 30 9.23 10.93 11.17
C GLU A 30 10.26 9.96 11.77
N ARG A 31 9.88 8.69 11.97
CA ARG A 31 10.74 7.67 12.58
C ARG A 31 11.84 7.15 11.64
N TYR A 32 11.50 6.89 10.38
CA TYR A 32 12.38 6.24 9.40
C TYR A 32 13.12 7.23 8.50
N GLY A 33 12.79 8.52 8.61
CA GLY A 33 13.45 9.62 7.92
C GLY A 33 12.65 10.17 6.74
N PRO A 34 12.99 11.38 6.27
CA PRO A 34 12.22 12.10 5.26
C PRO A 34 12.30 11.46 3.86
N ARG A 35 13.25 10.54 3.64
CA ARG A 35 13.45 9.75 2.43
C ARG A 35 13.38 8.27 2.79
N ILE A 36 12.29 7.62 2.40
CA ILE A 36 12.10 6.18 2.61
C ILE A 36 12.72 5.44 1.42
N ASP A 37 13.85 4.77 1.65
CA ASP A 37 14.50 3.90 0.67
C ASP A 37 14.10 2.43 0.87
N ALA A 38 14.73 1.54 0.10
CA ALA A 38 14.46 0.10 0.14
C ALA A 38 14.72 -0.53 1.52
N ASP A 39 15.73 -0.07 2.25
CA ASP A 39 16.04 -0.62 3.57
C ASP A 39 15.07 -0.08 4.63
N ALA A 40 14.69 1.19 4.52
CA ALA A 40 13.69 1.82 5.38
C ALA A 40 12.30 1.17 5.21
N ILE A 41 11.82 0.96 3.98
CA ILE A 41 10.50 0.37 3.75
C ILE A 41 10.43 -1.09 4.22
N LEU A 42 11.52 -1.86 4.10
CA LEU A 42 11.59 -3.21 4.66
C LEU A 42 11.58 -3.23 6.18
N LYS A 43 12.24 -2.26 6.83
CA LYS A 43 12.15 -2.09 8.29
C LYS A 43 10.73 -1.74 8.71
N ILE A 44 10.05 -0.85 7.97
CA ILE A 44 8.64 -0.53 8.19
C ILE A 44 7.78 -1.80 8.11
N LEU A 45 7.96 -2.65 7.08
CA LEU A 45 7.23 -3.93 6.94
C LEU A 45 7.39 -4.89 8.14
N SER A 46 8.46 -4.73 8.92
CA SER A 46 8.77 -5.53 10.10
C SER A 46 8.41 -4.83 11.43
N ASP A 47 7.94 -3.58 11.39
CA ASP A 47 7.67 -2.78 12.59
C ASP A 47 6.19 -2.89 13.01
N PRO A 48 5.89 -3.50 14.16
CA PRO A 48 4.51 -3.68 14.64
C PRO A 48 3.79 -2.35 14.94
N ASP A 49 4.51 -1.24 15.09
CA ASP A 49 3.88 0.08 15.28
C ASP A 49 3.20 0.57 13.99
N PHE A 50 3.66 0.11 12.83
CA PHE A 50 3.15 0.52 11.52
C PHE A 50 2.43 -0.60 10.79
N ILE A 51 2.80 -1.85 11.05
CA ILE A 51 2.31 -3.04 10.36
C ILE A 51 1.62 -3.97 11.35
N ARG A 52 0.33 -4.19 11.16
CA ARG A 52 -0.51 -5.01 12.03
C ARG A 52 -0.15 -6.50 11.95
N TYR A 53 0.31 -6.95 10.78
CA TYR A 53 0.63 -8.35 10.51
C TYR A 53 2.00 -8.45 9.86
N PRO A 54 2.96 -9.18 10.45
CA PRO A 54 4.32 -9.29 9.93
C PRO A 54 4.33 -9.59 8.44
N THR A 55 5.08 -8.81 7.66
CA THR A 55 5.07 -8.92 6.19
C THR A 55 6.47 -9.08 5.63
N GLY A 56 6.70 -10.16 4.88
CA GLY A 56 7.89 -10.32 4.03
C GLY A 56 7.60 -9.96 2.57
N ILE A 57 8.63 -9.89 1.73
CA ILE A 57 8.47 -9.70 0.29
C ILE A 57 8.99 -10.90 -0.50
N ARG A 58 8.41 -11.16 -1.67
CA ARG A 58 8.88 -12.15 -2.65
C ARG A 58 8.67 -11.62 -4.06
N PHE A 59 9.59 -11.92 -4.96
CA PHE A 59 9.44 -11.60 -6.38
C PHE A 59 9.00 -12.85 -7.14
N ASP A 60 7.78 -12.82 -7.67
CA ASP A 60 7.16 -13.91 -8.42
C ASP A 60 6.05 -13.32 -9.29
N SER A 61 5.87 -13.87 -10.49
CA SER A 61 4.77 -13.51 -11.38
C SER A 61 3.61 -14.51 -11.35
N ALA A 62 3.79 -15.66 -10.68
CA ALA A 62 2.73 -16.62 -10.50
C ALA A 62 1.61 -16.02 -9.64
N GLY A 63 0.39 -15.97 -10.20
CA GLY A 63 -0.79 -15.46 -9.52
C GLY A 63 -1.01 -13.95 -9.64
N LEU A 64 -0.16 -13.24 -10.38
CA LEU A 64 -0.48 -11.86 -10.80
C LEU A 64 -1.40 -11.89 -12.00
N GLU A 65 -2.50 -11.15 -11.90
CA GLU A 65 -3.42 -10.92 -13.02
C GLU A 65 -2.91 -9.78 -13.93
N PRO A 66 -3.39 -9.68 -15.17
CA PRO A 66 -3.12 -8.53 -16.03
C PRO A 66 -3.50 -7.21 -15.32
N GLY A 67 -2.63 -6.21 -15.39
CA GLY A 67 -2.75 -4.95 -14.64
C GLY A 67 -2.13 -4.96 -13.24
N GLU A 68 -1.81 -6.12 -12.65
CA GLU A 68 -1.25 -6.19 -11.30
C GLU A 68 0.29 -6.13 -11.30
N PHE A 69 0.83 -5.46 -10.29
CA PHE A 69 2.27 -5.40 -10.02
C PHE A 69 2.66 -6.09 -8.71
N GLY A 70 1.67 -6.43 -7.89
CA GLY A 70 1.86 -7.07 -6.60
C GLY A 70 0.55 -7.34 -5.89
N TYR A 71 0.58 -8.26 -4.94
CA TYR A 71 -0.54 -8.55 -4.05
C TYR A 71 -0.04 -9.10 -2.70
N PRO A 72 -0.72 -8.80 -1.58
CA PRO A 72 -0.42 -9.40 -0.30
C PRO A 72 -1.00 -10.81 -0.21
N MET A 73 -0.13 -11.82 -0.20
CA MET A 73 -0.53 -13.22 -0.04
C MET A 73 -0.56 -13.62 1.44
N PRO A 74 -1.69 -14.07 2.01
CA PRO A 74 -1.74 -14.53 3.40
C PRO A 74 -0.92 -15.83 3.58
N LEU A 75 -0.23 -15.97 4.71
CA LEU A 75 0.60 -17.15 5.04
C LEU A 75 -0.15 -18.25 5.83
N GLY A 76 -1.48 -18.19 5.87
CA GLY A 76 -2.35 -19.17 6.51
C GLY A 76 -3.76 -18.62 6.73
N ASP A 77 -4.59 -19.37 7.44
CA ASP A 77 -6.02 -19.07 7.59
C ASP A 77 -6.33 -17.86 8.49
N HIS A 78 -5.33 -17.36 9.23
CA HIS A 78 -5.50 -16.23 10.14
C HIS A 78 -4.45 -15.14 9.86
N PRO A 79 -4.83 -13.85 9.78
CA PRO A 79 -3.91 -12.75 9.47
C PRO A 79 -2.69 -12.63 10.41
N SER A 80 -2.80 -13.09 11.66
CA SER A 80 -1.67 -13.13 12.59
C SER A 80 -0.50 -14.03 12.15
N ARG A 81 -0.72 -14.91 11.15
CA ARG A 81 0.34 -15.68 10.49
C ARG A 81 1.20 -14.83 9.56
N GLY A 82 0.78 -13.59 9.29
CA GLY A 82 1.50 -12.64 8.46
C GLY A 82 1.17 -12.78 6.97
N PHE A 83 1.84 -11.95 6.18
CA PHE A 83 1.69 -11.88 4.74
C PHE A 83 3.05 -12.02 4.05
N CYS A 84 3.01 -12.54 2.82
CA CYS A 84 4.07 -12.37 1.85
C CYS A 84 3.56 -11.41 0.78
N LEU A 85 4.09 -10.19 0.74
CA LEU A 85 3.84 -9.28 -0.36
C LEU A 85 4.58 -9.78 -1.60
N VAL A 86 3.82 -10.33 -2.54
CA VAL A 86 4.34 -10.77 -3.84
C VAL A 86 4.42 -9.55 -4.74
N LEU A 87 5.58 -9.31 -5.34
CA LEU A 87 5.81 -8.23 -6.30
C LEU A 87 6.28 -8.82 -7.64
N HIS A 88 5.98 -8.14 -8.74
CA HIS A 88 6.37 -8.60 -10.07
C HIS A 88 7.91 -8.71 -10.21
N PRO A 89 8.47 -9.78 -10.82
CA PRO A 89 9.92 -10.01 -10.90
C PRO A 89 10.73 -8.92 -11.59
N SER A 90 10.10 -8.12 -12.47
CA SER A 90 10.75 -6.97 -13.13
C SER A 90 11.30 -5.92 -12.16
N PHE A 91 10.87 -5.94 -10.89
CA PHE A 91 11.30 -5.01 -9.85
C PHE A 91 12.36 -5.59 -8.90
N GLU A 92 12.72 -6.87 -9.00
CA GLU A 92 13.61 -7.56 -8.05
C GLU A 92 14.96 -6.86 -7.87
N HIS A 93 15.54 -6.36 -8.96
CA HIS A 93 16.85 -5.68 -8.92
C HIS A 93 16.73 -4.15 -8.94
N ARG A 94 15.51 -3.59 -8.88
CA ARG A 94 15.23 -2.15 -8.92
C ARG A 94 14.84 -1.63 -7.54
N ARG A 95 15.72 -1.85 -6.55
CA ARG A 95 15.46 -1.54 -5.13
C ARG A 95 14.96 -0.12 -4.87
N GLN A 96 15.41 0.85 -5.66
CA GLN A 96 14.97 2.25 -5.58
C GLN A 96 13.47 2.45 -5.80
N LEU A 97 12.78 1.48 -6.41
CA LEU A 97 11.34 1.54 -6.69
C LEU A 97 10.49 0.83 -5.63
N TRP A 98 11.12 0.03 -4.77
CA TRP A 98 10.42 -0.74 -3.75
C TRP A 98 9.57 0.13 -2.81
N PRO A 99 10.02 1.33 -2.38
CA PRO A 99 9.18 2.19 -1.53
C PRO A 99 7.85 2.52 -2.19
N THR A 100 7.84 2.89 -3.47
CA THR A 100 6.63 3.19 -4.24
C THR A 100 5.70 1.97 -4.30
N LEU A 101 6.22 0.82 -4.70
CA LEU A 101 5.42 -0.40 -4.88
C LEU A 101 4.86 -0.92 -3.55
N ILE A 102 5.71 -0.98 -2.52
CA ILE A 102 5.36 -1.58 -1.23
C ILE A 102 4.39 -0.68 -0.45
N ALA A 103 4.58 0.64 -0.49
CA ALA A 103 3.76 1.57 0.29
C ALA A 103 2.28 1.47 -0.08
N TYR A 104 1.95 1.25 -1.36
CA TYR A 104 0.59 1.00 -1.85
C TYR A 104 -0.12 -0.14 -1.09
N HIS A 105 0.62 -1.19 -0.72
CA HIS A 105 0.03 -2.39 -0.12
C HIS A 105 -0.07 -2.33 1.41
N ILE A 106 0.50 -1.32 2.08
CA ILE A 106 0.47 -1.24 3.54
C ILE A 106 -0.97 -1.09 4.10
N PRO A 107 -1.84 -0.22 3.55
CA PRO A 107 -3.21 -0.12 4.02
C PRO A 107 -4.01 -1.44 3.91
N PRO A 108 -4.06 -2.15 2.77
CA PRO A 108 -4.80 -3.40 2.68
C PRO A 108 -4.18 -4.52 3.52
N ILE A 109 -2.85 -4.53 3.74
CA ILE A 109 -2.23 -5.43 4.72
C ILE A 109 -2.81 -5.19 6.13
N ASN A 110 -2.93 -3.93 6.54
CA ASN A 110 -3.35 -3.59 7.91
C ASN A 110 -4.86 -3.69 8.15
N TYR A 111 -5.65 -3.32 7.14
CA TYR A 111 -7.08 -3.06 7.28
C TYR A 111 -7.95 -3.91 6.34
N GLY A 112 -7.34 -4.72 5.47
CA GLY A 112 -8.05 -5.54 4.49
C GLY A 112 -8.82 -4.71 3.48
N GLU A 113 -9.95 -5.25 3.01
CA GLU A 113 -10.83 -4.64 1.98
C GLU A 113 -11.47 -3.31 2.40
N ILE A 114 -11.36 -2.92 3.68
CA ILE A 114 -11.84 -1.62 4.16
C ILE A 114 -10.97 -0.49 3.61
N ALA A 115 -9.68 -0.75 3.33
CA ALA A 115 -8.81 0.22 2.69
C ALA A 115 -9.16 0.32 1.20
N SER A 116 -9.56 1.52 0.77
CA SER A 116 -9.84 1.78 -0.65
C SER A 116 -8.55 2.04 -1.45
N PRO A 117 -8.58 1.97 -2.79
CA PRO A 117 -7.44 2.38 -3.62
C PRO A 117 -6.97 3.82 -3.32
N GLU A 118 -7.91 4.74 -3.11
CA GLU A 118 -7.60 6.13 -2.73
C GLU A 118 -6.85 6.21 -1.40
N ASP A 119 -7.22 5.38 -0.41
CA ASP A 119 -6.49 5.29 0.86
C ASP A 119 -5.06 4.76 0.67
N CYS A 120 -4.86 3.81 -0.24
CA CYS A 120 -3.56 3.26 -0.60
C CYS A 120 -2.64 4.33 -1.20
N GLU A 121 -3.15 5.09 -2.17
CA GLU A 121 -2.43 6.16 -2.86
C GLU A 121 -2.05 7.28 -1.90
N GLN A 122 -3.01 7.75 -1.09
CA GLN A 122 -2.79 8.83 -0.14
C GLN A 122 -1.83 8.44 0.97
N PHE A 123 -1.96 7.23 1.53
CA PHE A 123 -1.01 6.70 2.50
C PHE A 123 0.41 6.65 1.92
N ALA A 124 0.55 6.13 0.70
CA ALA A 124 1.85 5.97 0.08
C ALA A 124 2.50 7.32 -0.28
N ALA A 125 1.74 8.25 -0.84
CA ALA A 125 2.21 9.61 -1.10
C ALA A 125 2.68 10.31 0.19
N ALA A 126 1.88 10.23 1.26
CA ALA A 126 2.22 10.80 2.57
C ALA A 126 3.47 10.15 3.18
N LEU A 127 3.60 8.83 3.09
CA LEU A 127 4.75 8.09 3.61
C LEU A 127 6.04 8.46 2.87
N LEU A 128 5.97 8.59 1.55
CA LEU A 128 7.11 8.92 0.70
C LEU A 128 7.40 10.43 0.67
N GLY A 129 6.48 11.26 1.17
CA GLY A 129 6.61 12.70 1.21
C GLY A 129 6.54 13.35 -0.17
N VAL A 130 5.70 12.78 -1.05
CA VAL A 130 5.41 13.30 -2.40
C VAL A 130 3.95 13.70 -2.49
N ASP A 131 3.61 14.49 -3.51
CA ASP A 131 2.22 14.78 -3.84
C ASP A 131 1.50 13.53 -4.39
N ILE A 132 0.18 13.46 -4.20
CA ILE A 132 -0.63 12.32 -4.62
C ILE A 132 -0.60 12.10 -6.13
N ASP A 133 -0.68 13.16 -6.93
CA ASP A 133 -0.65 13.06 -8.39
C ASP A 133 0.71 12.54 -8.85
N THR A 134 1.79 13.03 -8.22
CA THR A 134 3.16 12.56 -8.48
C THR A 134 3.31 11.07 -8.13
N TYR A 135 2.74 10.64 -7.01
CA TYR A 135 2.76 9.25 -6.61
C TYR A 135 2.00 8.37 -7.62
N TYR A 136 0.78 8.76 -7.96
CA TYR A 136 -0.08 8.03 -8.89
C TYR A 136 0.58 7.89 -10.26
N ASP A 137 1.07 8.99 -10.84
CA ASP A 137 1.76 8.98 -12.14
C ASP A 137 3.00 8.08 -12.13
N THR A 138 3.76 8.12 -11.02
CA THR A 138 4.92 7.25 -10.84
C THR A 138 4.49 5.79 -10.81
N LEU A 139 3.47 5.45 -10.02
CA LEU A 139 2.98 4.08 -9.90
C LEU A 139 2.45 3.56 -11.24
N CYS A 140 1.60 4.32 -11.94
CA CYS A 140 1.11 3.97 -13.28
C CYS A 140 2.26 3.73 -14.25
N SER A 141 3.25 4.64 -14.29
CA SER A 141 4.43 4.48 -15.14
C SER A 141 5.23 3.21 -14.82
N LEU A 142 5.28 2.78 -13.56
CA LEU A 142 5.93 1.54 -13.16
C LEU A 142 5.14 0.32 -13.61
N VAL A 143 3.82 0.31 -13.43
CA VAL A 143 2.93 -0.77 -13.88
C VAL A 143 3.02 -0.92 -15.40
N ASP A 144 2.93 0.18 -16.13
CA ASP A 144 3.05 0.23 -17.60
C ASP A 144 4.40 -0.28 -18.10
N SER A 145 5.46 -0.22 -17.28
CA SER A 145 6.79 -0.73 -17.63
C SER A 145 6.94 -2.24 -17.47
N ILE A 146 5.94 -2.94 -16.94
CA ILE A 146 5.98 -4.40 -16.75
C ILE A 146 5.87 -5.09 -18.12
N PRO A 147 6.81 -5.99 -18.48
CA PRO A 147 6.76 -6.72 -19.74
C PRO A 147 5.45 -7.52 -19.89
N GLY A 148 4.78 -7.37 -21.03
CA GLY A 148 3.56 -8.11 -21.34
C GLY A 148 2.27 -7.51 -20.76
N GLN A 149 2.34 -6.36 -20.08
CA GLN A 149 1.14 -5.59 -19.77
C GLN A 149 0.46 -5.11 -21.06
N VAL A 150 -0.84 -5.35 -21.15
CA VAL A 150 -1.67 -4.82 -22.25
C VAL A 150 -2.22 -3.50 -21.75
N HIS A 151 -1.76 -2.38 -22.32
CA HIS A 151 -2.39 -1.11 -22.02
C HIS A 151 -3.87 -1.21 -22.41
N ALA A 152 -4.76 -0.87 -21.48
CA ALA A 152 -6.12 -0.51 -21.83
C ALA A 152 -6.06 0.80 -22.63
N SER A 153 -5.67 0.70 -23.91
CA SER A 153 -5.86 1.76 -24.88
C SER A 153 -7.34 2.13 -24.81
N GLY A 154 -7.63 3.35 -24.36
CA GLY A 154 -8.99 3.83 -24.14
C GLY A 154 -9.89 3.49 -25.32
N SER A 155 -10.90 2.66 -25.05
CA SER A 155 -12.05 2.51 -25.94
C SER A 155 -12.88 3.79 -25.86
N THR A 156 -12.48 4.82 -26.59
CA THR A 156 -13.43 5.83 -27.07
C THR A 156 -14.10 5.26 -28.31
N SER A 157 -15.32 4.75 -28.13
CA SER A 157 -16.33 4.70 -29.20
C SER A 157 -17.16 5.97 -29.16
#